data_AF-A0A534J3H2-F1
#
_entry.id   AF-A0A534J3H2-F1
#
_cell.length_a   1.000
_cell.length_b   1.000
_cell.length_c   1.000
_cell.angle_alpha   90.00
_cell.angle_beta   90.00
_cell.angle_gamma   90.00
#
_symmetry.space_group_name_H-M   'P 1'
#
loop_
_entity.id
_entity.type
_entity.pdbx_description
1 polymer ?
#
loop_
_entity_poly.entity_id
_entity_poly.type
_entity_poly.pdbx_seq_one_letter_code
_entity_poly.pdbx_strand_id
1 'polypeptide(L)'
;MSAAATDAAGTASGVADGAPRAPSAQVPGLAPALYGDLFDRMRAGFTLEDGAGQRAVDQQLRWYANNPEYLQRAFGRAELYLYQIVTELERRGMPRELALLPVVESAFEPYAYSRARASGLWQF
;
A
#
# COMPACT_ATOMS: atom_id res chain seq x y z
N MET A 1 33.73 -59.92 22.80
CA MET A 1 32.25 -59.98 22.83
C MET A 1 31.75 -58.74 22.07
N SER A 2 31.46 -58.85 20.77
CA SER A 2 30.16 -59.21 20.13
C SER A 2 29.51 -57.92 19.57
N ALA A 3 29.67 -57.62 18.26
CA ALA A 3 28.74 -57.90 17.13
C ALA A 3 27.56 -56.89 17.05
N ALA A 4 27.51 -56.03 16.01
CA ALA A 4 26.65 -56.10 14.79
C ALA A 4 25.20 -55.64 15.06
N ALA A 5 24.41 -54.92 14.24
CA ALA A 5 24.33 -54.51 12.83
C ALA A 5 23.30 -53.33 12.72
N THR A 6 23.37 -52.41 11.75
CA THR A 6 22.45 -52.16 10.58
C THR A 6 20.93 -52.12 10.94
N ASP A 7 20.09 -51.12 10.59
CA ASP A 7 19.74 -50.64 9.24
C ASP A 7 18.81 -49.37 9.21
N ALA A 8 18.81 -48.72 8.04
CA ALA A 8 17.89 -47.85 7.28
C ALA A 8 16.62 -47.11 7.82
N ALA A 9 16.45 -45.95 7.15
CA ALA A 9 15.23 -45.39 6.53
C ALA A 9 14.27 -44.50 7.35
N GLY A 10 13.90 -43.35 6.75
CA GLY A 10 12.68 -42.62 7.12
C GLY A 10 12.68 -41.13 6.81
N THR A 11 12.55 -40.76 5.53
CA THR A 11 12.12 -39.43 5.07
C THR A 11 10.79 -39.00 5.69
N ALA A 12 10.69 -37.75 6.16
CA ALA A 12 9.43 -37.02 6.17
C ALA A 12 9.70 -35.51 6.00
N SER A 13 9.51 -35.07 4.75
CA SER A 13 9.29 -33.68 4.38
C SER A 13 8.08 -33.15 5.15
N GLY A 14 8.29 -32.14 5.98
CA GLY A 14 7.25 -31.39 6.67
C GLY A 14 7.22 -29.97 6.13
N VAL A 15 6.60 -29.79 4.95
CA VAL A 15 6.20 -28.48 4.45
C VAL A 15 5.11 -27.96 5.38
N ALA A 16 5.49 -27.09 6.32
CA ALA A 16 4.52 -26.26 7.04
C ALA A 16 4.18 -25.07 6.15
N ASP A 17 3.18 -25.31 5.30
CA ASP A 17 2.34 -24.26 4.72
C ASP A 17 1.78 -23.40 5.85
N GLY A 18 2.00 -22.09 5.75
CA GLY A 18 1.67 -21.10 6.75
C GLY A 18 1.43 -19.78 6.06
N ALA A 19 0.22 -19.64 5.54
CA ALA A 19 -0.41 -18.48 4.90
C ALA A 19 0.22 -17.11 5.23
N PRO A 20 0.20 -16.14 4.28
CA PRO A 20 0.69 -14.79 4.54
C PRO A 20 -0.04 -14.23 5.76
N ARG A 21 0.72 -14.00 6.83
CA ARG A 21 0.23 -13.41 8.06
C ARG A 21 -0.19 -11.99 7.73
N ALA A 22 -1.48 -11.80 7.45
CA ALA A 22 -2.07 -10.48 7.35
C ALA A 22 -1.68 -9.72 8.62
N PRO A 23 -0.91 -8.61 8.52
CA PRO A 23 -0.56 -7.84 9.68
C PRO A 23 -1.85 -7.20 10.21
N SER A 24 -2.35 -7.79 11.28
CA SER A 24 -3.33 -7.22 12.19
C SER A 24 -2.64 -6.11 12.98
N ALA A 25 -2.26 -5.04 12.29
CA ALA A 25 -1.78 -3.83 12.92
C ALA A 25 -3.01 -3.00 13.30
N GLN A 26 -3.35 -2.99 14.59
CA GLN A 26 -4.23 -1.95 15.13
C GLN A 26 -3.49 -0.61 14.98
N VAL A 27 -3.74 0.05 13.87
CA VAL A 27 -3.23 1.38 13.57
C VAL A 27 -3.95 2.39 14.48
N PRO A 28 -3.24 3.28 15.21
CA PRO A 28 -3.89 4.23 16.11
C PRO A 28 -4.93 5.08 15.37
N GLY A 29 -6.19 4.82 15.70
CA GLY A 29 -7.36 5.38 15.03
C GLY A 29 -7.67 6.82 15.47
N LEU A 30 -8.18 7.59 14.50
CA LEU A 30 -9.05 8.77 14.64
C LEU A 30 -8.61 9.95 15.52
N ALA A 31 -7.42 9.97 16.12
CA ALA A 31 -6.93 11.13 16.86
C ALA A 31 -5.92 11.95 16.03
N PRO A 32 -6.35 13.00 15.29
CA PRO A 32 -5.46 13.92 14.58
C PRO A 32 -4.32 14.48 15.43
N ALA A 33 -4.55 14.67 16.73
CA ALA A 33 -3.58 15.22 17.67
C ALA A 33 -2.31 14.36 17.89
N LEU A 34 -2.31 13.10 17.43
CA LEU A 34 -1.15 12.21 17.52
C LEU A 34 -0.15 12.38 16.37
N TYR A 35 -0.50 13.14 15.34
CA TYR A 35 0.27 13.23 14.10
C TYR A 35 0.64 14.68 13.79
N GLY A 36 1.84 14.91 13.23
CA GLY A 36 2.32 16.24 12.87
C GLY A 36 1.52 16.85 11.71
N ASP A 37 1.18 16.03 10.72
CA ASP A 37 0.32 16.40 9.61
C ASP A 37 -0.49 15.20 9.06
N LEU A 38 -1.24 15.44 7.98
CA LEU A 38 -2.05 14.41 7.33
C LEU A 38 -1.20 13.31 6.66
N PHE A 39 0.01 13.61 6.21
CA PHE A 39 0.92 12.64 5.60
C PHE A 39 1.55 11.73 6.65
N ASP A 40 1.95 12.27 7.81
CA ASP A 40 2.37 11.49 8.98
C ASP A 40 1.26 10.55 9.43
N ARG A 41 0.03 11.09 9.54
CA ARG A 41 -1.16 10.28 9.83
C ARG A 41 -1.27 9.15 8.81
N MET A 42 -1.36 9.46 7.53
CA MET A 42 -1.50 8.45 6.46
C MET A 42 -0.39 7.38 6.49
N ARG A 43 0.89 7.79 6.59
CA ARG A 43 2.05 6.88 6.61
C ARG A 43 2.04 5.90 7.78
N ALA A 44 1.52 6.30 8.94
CA ALA A 44 1.48 5.42 10.12
C ALA A 44 0.55 4.19 9.94
N GLY A 45 -0.17 4.09 8.82
CA GLY A 45 -1.08 2.97 8.54
C GLY A 45 -0.84 2.39 7.17
N PHE A 46 0.39 2.54 6.68
CA PHE A 46 0.89 1.79 5.56
C PHE A 46 1.10 0.34 5.95
N THR A 47 0.69 -0.54 5.06
CA THR A 47 0.71 -1.99 5.20
C THR A 47 1.33 -2.68 3.99
N LEU A 48 1.33 -2.04 2.82
CA LEU A 48 2.02 -2.51 1.63
C LEU A 48 3.53 -2.51 1.83
N GLU A 49 4.19 -3.53 1.29
CA GLU A 49 5.64 -3.57 1.18
C GLU A 49 6.13 -2.45 0.25
N ASP A 50 7.30 -1.88 0.55
CA ASP A 50 7.88 -0.75 -0.19
C ASP A 50 8.33 -1.08 -1.62
N GLY A 51 8.29 -2.37 -2.00
CA GLY A 51 8.67 -2.86 -3.32
C GLY A 51 10.16 -2.69 -3.61
N ALA A 52 11.01 -2.56 -2.59
CA ALA A 52 12.44 -2.37 -2.75
C ALA A 52 13.07 -3.46 -3.65
N GLY A 53 13.90 -3.03 -4.61
CA GLY A 53 14.56 -3.91 -5.58
C GLY A 53 13.67 -4.33 -6.76
N GLN A 54 12.40 -3.92 -6.80
CA GLN A 54 11.56 -4.13 -7.97
C GLN A 54 11.81 -3.05 -9.02
N ARG A 55 12.28 -3.46 -10.20
CA ARG A 55 12.60 -2.54 -11.31
C ARG A 55 11.42 -1.66 -11.75
N ALA A 56 10.19 -2.15 -11.64
CA ALA A 56 8.99 -1.38 -11.98
C ALA A 56 8.81 -0.20 -11.01
N VAL A 57 8.98 -0.44 -9.71
CA VAL A 57 8.91 0.58 -8.66
C VAL A 57 10.03 1.61 -8.84
N ASP A 58 11.26 1.16 -9.07
CA ASP A 58 12.41 2.06 -9.29
C ASP A 58 12.22 2.99 -10.51
N GLN A 59 11.60 2.49 -11.58
CA GLN A 59 11.29 3.29 -12.77
C GLN A 59 10.28 4.38 -12.44
N GLN A 60 9.21 4.02 -11.73
CA GLN A 60 8.16 4.97 -11.37
C GLN A 60 8.67 6.01 -10.36
N LEU A 61 9.50 5.60 -9.40
CA LEU A 61 10.16 6.50 -8.45
C LEU A 61 11.02 7.54 -9.19
N ARG A 62 11.84 7.10 -10.16
CA ARG A 62 12.63 8.02 -10.99
C ARG A 62 11.75 8.96 -11.80
N TRP A 63 10.64 8.47 -12.35
CA TRP A 63 9.72 9.30 -13.10
C TRP A 63 9.13 10.40 -12.20
N TYR A 64 8.62 10.07 -11.01
CA TYR A 64 8.09 11.06 -10.08
C TYR A 64 9.16 12.06 -9.60
N ALA A 65 10.37 11.61 -9.31
CA ALA A 65 11.48 12.48 -8.93
C ALA A 65 11.85 13.49 -10.04
N ASN A 66 11.74 13.09 -11.30
CA ASN A 66 12.02 13.94 -12.45
C ASN A 66 10.81 14.78 -12.91
N ASN A 67 9.61 14.55 -12.38
CA ASN A 67 8.37 15.24 -12.76
C ASN A 67 7.66 15.85 -11.53
N PRO A 68 8.33 16.74 -10.75
CA PRO A 68 7.74 17.29 -9.52
C PRO A 68 6.46 18.09 -9.76
N GLU A 69 6.33 18.75 -10.90
CA GLU A 69 5.14 19.51 -11.29
C GLU A 69 3.88 18.64 -11.37
N TYR A 70 4.03 17.37 -11.77
CA TYR A 70 2.93 16.42 -11.79
C TYR A 70 2.39 16.19 -10.37
N LEU A 71 3.28 15.92 -9.42
CA LEU A 71 2.92 15.71 -8.02
C LEU A 71 2.32 16.98 -7.41
N GLN A 72 2.86 18.16 -7.72
CA GLN A 72 2.29 19.43 -7.26
C GLN A 72 0.86 19.62 -7.74
N ARG A 73 0.57 19.36 -9.03
CA ARG A 73 -0.80 19.44 -9.56
C ARG A 73 -1.72 18.39 -8.93
N ALA A 74 -1.25 17.16 -8.81
CA ALA A 74 -2.02 16.06 -8.23
C ALA A 74 -2.39 16.36 -6.77
N PHE A 75 -1.41 16.72 -5.95
CA PHE A 75 -1.64 17.02 -4.54
C PHE A 75 -2.37 18.34 -4.31
N GLY A 76 -2.18 19.35 -5.17
CA GLY A 76 -2.99 20.57 -5.14
C GLY A 76 -4.48 20.30 -5.35
N ARG A 77 -4.84 19.33 -6.21
CA ARG A 77 -6.24 18.86 -6.33
C ARG A 77 -6.66 17.97 -5.16
N ALA A 78 -5.73 17.19 -4.60
CA ALA A 78 -6.00 16.27 -3.51
C ALA A 78 -6.38 16.97 -2.19
N GLU A 79 -6.02 18.24 -1.98
CA GLU A 79 -6.29 19.00 -0.74
C GLU A 79 -7.75 18.91 -0.28
N LEU A 80 -8.69 18.92 -1.23
CA LEU A 80 -10.14 18.84 -0.94
C LEU A 80 -10.60 17.44 -0.49
N TYR A 81 -9.84 16.39 -0.80
CA TYR A 81 -10.30 15.01 -0.72
C TYR A 81 -9.50 14.16 0.27
N LEU A 82 -8.19 14.41 0.39
CA LEU A 82 -7.25 13.50 1.06
C LEU A 82 -7.65 13.24 2.52
N TYR A 83 -8.07 14.29 3.24
CA TYR A 83 -8.52 14.16 4.63
C TYR A 83 -9.74 13.23 4.76
N GLN A 84 -10.72 13.38 3.87
CA GLN A 84 -11.95 12.58 3.90
C GLN A 84 -11.67 11.14 3.52
N ILE A 85 -10.86 10.91 2.48
CA ILE A 85 -10.47 9.57 2.04
C ILE A 85 -9.71 8.85 3.16
N VAL A 86 -8.70 9.49 3.77
CA VAL A 86 -7.94 8.90 4.89
C VAL A 86 -8.85 8.59 6.07
N THR A 87 -9.78 9.48 6.41
CA THR A 87 -10.74 9.27 7.50
C THR A 87 -11.66 8.08 7.22
N GLU A 88 -12.16 7.94 5.99
CA GLU A 88 -13.01 6.82 5.60
C GLU A 88 -12.25 5.48 5.54
N LEU A 89 -11.00 5.48 5.08
CA LEU A 89 -10.14 4.30 5.10
C LEU A 89 -9.88 3.83 6.54
N GLU A 90 -9.56 4.76 7.44
CA GLU A 90 -9.41 4.46 8.87
C GLU A 90 -10.69 3.88 9.48
N ARG A 91 -11.84 4.51 9.21
CA ARG A 91 -13.14 4.04 9.70
C ARG A 91 -13.45 2.61 9.25
N ARG A 92 -12.93 2.20 8.10
CA ARG A 92 -13.13 0.88 7.50
C ARG A 92 -12.01 -0.10 7.82
N GLY A 93 -10.98 0.30 8.57
CA GLY A 93 -9.80 -0.51 8.83
C GLY A 93 -9.03 -0.88 7.56
N MET A 94 -9.09 -0.02 6.53
CA MET A 94 -8.40 -0.22 5.26
C MET A 94 -7.01 0.45 5.25
N PRO A 95 -6.06 -0.07 4.45
CA PRO A 95 -4.76 0.56 4.27
C PRO A 95 -4.89 2.01 3.78
N ARG A 96 -4.17 2.93 4.43
CA ARG A 96 -4.30 4.38 4.18
C ARG A 96 -3.59 4.83 2.91
N GLU A 97 -2.60 4.09 2.45
CA GLU A 97 -1.92 4.25 1.17
C GLU A 97 -2.87 4.14 -0.03
N LEU A 98 -4.05 3.51 0.13
CA LEU A 98 -5.09 3.51 -0.92
C LEU A 98 -5.59 4.93 -1.23
N ALA A 99 -5.43 5.88 -0.31
CA ALA A 99 -5.71 7.29 -0.55
C ALA A 99 -4.83 7.89 -1.66
N LEU A 100 -3.68 7.27 -1.98
CA LEU A 100 -2.77 7.73 -3.02
C LEU A 100 -3.07 7.15 -4.39
N LEU A 101 -3.97 6.17 -4.51
CA LEU A 101 -4.35 5.60 -5.82
C LEU A 101 -4.79 6.66 -6.84
N PRO A 102 -5.61 7.67 -6.50
CA PRO A 102 -6.00 8.68 -7.48
C PRO A 102 -4.81 9.45 -8.07
N VAL A 103 -3.64 9.48 -7.42
CA VAL A 103 -2.41 10.06 -8.00
C VAL A 103 -2.06 9.31 -9.28
N VAL A 104 -2.09 7.97 -9.28
CA VAL A 104 -1.68 7.16 -10.44
C VAL A 104 -2.78 7.02 -11.48
N GLU A 105 -4.06 7.10 -11.07
CA GLU A 105 -5.21 6.88 -11.95
C GLU A 105 -5.69 8.14 -12.68
N SER A 106 -5.86 9.25 -11.96
CA SER A 106 -6.48 10.49 -12.51
C SER A 106 -5.71 11.76 -12.14
N ALA A 107 -4.63 11.63 -11.38
CA ALA A 107 -3.98 12.72 -10.66
C ALA A 107 -4.96 13.56 -9.82
N PHE A 108 -5.96 12.93 -9.19
CA PHE A 108 -7.05 13.59 -8.46
C PHE A 108 -7.92 14.53 -9.31
N GLU A 109 -8.10 14.26 -10.60
CA GLU A 109 -8.98 15.04 -11.47
C GLU A 109 -10.42 14.49 -11.39
N PRO A 110 -11.35 15.15 -10.67
CA PRO A 110 -12.71 14.63 -10.47
C PRO A 110 -13.55 14.64 -11.75
N TYR A 111 -13.21 15.51 -12.71
CA TYR A 111 -13.91 15.64 -13.99
C TYR A 111 -13.18 14.99 -15.17
N ALA A 112 -12.22 14.10 -14.91
CA ALA A 112 -11.54 13.36 -15.97
C ALA A 112 -12.54 12.43 -16.70
N TYR A 113 -13.21 12.98 -17.70
CA TYR A 113 -14.02 12.24 -18.67
C TYR A 113 -13.08 11.74 -19.77
N SER A 114 -12.74 10.45 -19.74
CA SER A 114 -12.21 9.81 -20.96
C SER A 114 -13.40 9.45 -21.86
N ARG A 115 -13.17 9.36 -23.18
CA ARG A 115 -14.19 9.01 -24.20
C ARG A 115 -14.86 7.64 -23.97
N ALA A 116 -14.40 6.87 -22.99
CA ALA A 116 -14.92 5.57 -22.59
C ALA A 116 -15.36 5.60 -21.11
N ARG A 117 -16.50 6.24 -20.81
CA ARG A 117 -17.44 6.05 -19.66
C ARG A 117 -16.92 5.87 -18.21
N ALA A 118 -15.64 5.84 -17.92
CA ALA A 118 -15.10 5.86 -16.57
C ALA A 118 -15.19 7.29 -16.00
N SER A 119 -15.62 7.43 -14.74
CA SER A 119 -15.80 8.76 -14.14
C SER A 119 -15.36 8.82 -12.68
N GLY A 120 -14.77 9.94 -12.29
CA GLY A 120 -14.36 10.23 -10.91
C GLY A 120 -12.88 9.98 -10.61
N LEU A 121 -12.51 10.22 -9.34
CA LEU A 121 -11.12 10.17 -8.84
C LEU A 121 -10.41 8.84 -9.11
N TRP A 122 -11.16 7.74 -9.10
CA TRP A 122 -10.64 6.38 -9.29
C TRP A 122 -10.94 5.77 -10.67
N GLN A 123 -11.56 6.51 -11.61
CA GLN A 123 -11.79 6.07 -12.99
C GLN A 123 -12.41 4.66 -13.14
N PHE A 124 -13.41 4.31 -12.32
CA PHE A 124 -14.26 3.12 -12.52
C PHE A 124 -15.43 3.42 -13.48
#